data_AF-A0A9R0TFX0-F1
#
_entry.id   AF-A0A9R0TFX0-F1
#
_cell.length_a   1.000
_cell.length_b   1.000
_cell.length_c   1.000
_cell.angle_alpha   90.00
_cell.angle_beta   90.00
_cell.angle_gamma   90.00
#
_symmetry.space_group_name_H-M   'P 1'
#
loop_
_entity.id
_entity.type
_entity.pdbx_description
1 polymer ?
#
loop_
_entity_poly.entity_id
_entity_poly.type
_entity_poly.pdbx_seq_one_letter_code
_entity_poly.pdbx_strand_id
1 'polypeptide(L)'
;MPRLHLGMTFSPIKFLDPICIERMTRKHNIDSGLIVEQVSKESHAEKIGIRKGDVIESFNGKHISTTIELESMLIDLCWDHFDQRKKLNAEKDVSVSENI
;
A
#
# COMPACT_ATOMS: atom_id res chain seq x y z
N MET A 1 15.40 -3.28 5.66
CA MET A 1 14.09 -2.60 5.75
C MET A 1 13.00 -3.66 5.68
N PRO A 2 11.99 -3.64 6.57
CA PRO A 2 10.85 -4.55 6.46
C PRO A 2 10.18 -4.36 5.10
N ARG A 3 9.86 -5.46 4.41
CA ARG A 3 9.15 -5.43 3.12
C ARG A 3 7.67 -5.76 3.36
N LEU A 4 6.80 -4.82 3.04
CA LEU A 4 5.37 -5.01 3.19
C LEU A 4 4.84 -5.82 1.99
N HIS A 5 4.51 -7.09 2.22
CA HIS A 5 3.86 -7.90 1.19
C HIS A 5 2.35 -7.63 1.18
N LEU A 6 1.91 -6.75 0.26
CA LEU A 6 0.49 -6.40 0.10
C LEU A 6 -0.33 -7.46 -0.64
N GLY A 7 0.31 -8.52 -1.14
CA GLY A 7 -0.31 -9.42 -2.11
C GLY A 7 -0.61 -8.71 -3.44
N MET A 8 0.08 -7.60 -3.73
CA MET A 8 -0.06 -6.83 -4.95
C MET A 8 1.33 -6.44 -5.47
N THR A 9 1.44 -6.28 -6.78
CA THR A 9 2.63 -5.70 -7.42
C THR A 9 2.25 -4.50 -8.27
N PHE A 10 3.18 -3.56 -8.40
CA PHE A 10 2.94 -2.26 -9.00
C PHE A 10 4.02 -1.86 -9.99
N SER A 11 3.62 -1.19 -11.06
CA SER A 11 4.50 -0.50 -12.01
C SER A 11 4.26 1.01 -11.95
N PRO A 12 5.26 1.83 -11.63
CA PRO A 12 5.13 3.28 -11.71
C PRO A 12 4.87 3.75 -13.14
N ILE A 13 3.88 4.63 -13.32
CA ILE A 13 3.53 5.21 -14.64
C ILE A 13 4.72 5.94 -15.27
N LYS A 14 5.55 6.59 -14.45
CA LYS A 14 6.74 7.32 -14.89
C LYS A 14 7.80 6.46 -15.60
N PHE A 15 7.70 5.13 -15.51
CA PHE A 15 8.60 4.21 -16.19
C PHE A 15 8.02 3.63 -17.48
N LEU A 16 6.81 4.03 -17.88
CA LEU A 16 6.25 3.69 -19.18
C LEU A 16 6.88 4.53 -20.30
N ASP A 17 6.70 4.07 -21.53
CA ASP A 17 7.05 4.85 -22.71
C ASP A 17 6.36 6.23 -22.70
N PRO A 18 7.06 7.32 -23.07
CA PRO A 18 6.49 8.67 -23.07
C PRO A 18 5.18 8.80 -23.86
N ILE A 19 5.03 8.04 -24.94
CA ILE A 19 3.80 8.00 -25.75
C ILE A 19 2.63 7.44 -24.93
N CYS A 20 2.87 6.41 -24.11
CA CYS A 20 1.84 5.83 -23.25
C CYS A 20 1.43 6.83 -22.17
N ILE A 21 2.41 7.50 -21.55
CA ILE A 21 2.17 8.55 -20.55
C ILE A 21 1.34 9.67 -21.16
N GLU A 22 1.72 10.19 -22.34
CA GLU A 22 0.97 11.25 -23.02
C GLU A 22 -0.49 10.85 -23.29
N ARG A 23 -0.71 9.61 -23.75
CA ARG A 23 -2.06 9.10 -24.02
C ARG A 23 -2.88 8.98 -22.74
N MET A 24 -2.28 8.51 -21.64
CA MET A 24 -2.94 8.45 -20.33
C MET A 24 -3.33 9.84 -19.84
N THR A 25 -2.43 10.81 -19.93
CA THR A 25 -2.70 12.18 -19.49
C THR A 25 -3.79 12.82 -20.35
N ARG A 26 -3.71 12.78 -21.67
CA ARG A 26 -4.70 13.44 -22.54
C ARG A 26 -6.08 12.80 -22.47
N LYS A 27 -6.15 11.47 -22.36
CA LYS A 27 -7.42 10.72 -22.47
C LYS A 27 -8.08 10.45 -21.12
N HIS A 28 -7.27 10.29 -20.07
CA HIS A 28 -7.73 9.84 -18.76
C HIS A 28 -7.40 10.84 -17.64
N ASN A 29 -6.67 11.93 -17.94
CA ASN A 29 -6.21 12.92 -16.96
C ASN A 29 -5.36 12.30 -15.84
N ILE A 30 -4.61 11.24 -16.18
CA ILE A 30 -3.67 10.56 -15.28
C ILE A 30 -2.26 10.99 -15.67
N ASP A 31 -1.55 11.65 -14.75
CA ASP A 31 -0.17 12.13 -14.95
C ASP A 31 0.88 11.26 -14.24
N SER A 32 0.47 10.60 -13.17
CA SER A 32 1.33 9.90 -12.22
C SER A 32 0.52 8.87 -11.44
N GLY A 33 1.21 7.91 -10.83
CA GLY A 33 0.58 6.83 -10.08
C GLY A 33 1.25 5.49 -10.28
N LEU A 34 0.61 4.47 -9.71
CA LEU A 34 1.03 3.08 -9.75
C LEU A 34 -0.02 2.24 -10.47
N ILE A 35 0.38 1.52 -11.51
CA ILE A 35 -0.46 0.54 -12.19
C ILE A 35 -0.39 -0.77 -11.42
N VAL A 36 -1.55 -1.36 -11.11
CA VAL A 36 -1.65 -2.69 -10.51
C VAL A 36 -1.31 -3.75 -11.55
N GLU A 37 -0.19 -4.43 -11.36
CA GLU A 37 0.26 -5.49 -12.28
C GLU A 37 -0.35 -6.85 -11.93
N GLN A 38 -0.38 -7.15 -10.62
CA GLN A 38 -0.91 -8.40 -10.11
C GLN A 38 -1.62 -8.17 -8.78
N VAL A 39 -2.65 -8.97 -8.56
CA VAL A 39 -3.36 -9.10 -7.30
C VAL A 39 -3.37 -10.57 -6.93
N SER A 40 -2.95 -10.86 -5.70
CA SER A 40 -2.93 -12.21 -5.15
C SER A 40 -4.35 -12.68 -4.89
N LYS A 41 -4.63 -13.95 -5.22
CA LYS A 41 -5.93 -14.58 -4.97
C LYS A 41 -6.24 -14.57 -3.48
N GLU A 42 -7.52 -14.42 -3.17
CA GLU A 42 -8.10 -14.40 -1.81
C GLU A 42 -7.58 -13.27 -0.90
N SER A 43 -6.77 -12.36 -1.46
CA SER A 43 -6.28 -11.17 -0.77
C SER A 43 -7.42 -10.20 -0.46
N HIS A 44 -7.18 -9.31 0.50
CA HIS A 44 -8.12 -8.22 0.77
C HIS A 44 -8.34 -7.34 -0.46
N ALA A 45 -7.27 -7.04 -1.20
CA ALA A 45 -7.34 -6.28 -2.45
C ALA A 45 -8.29 -6.92 -3.47
N GLU A 46 -8.20 -8.25 -3.68
CA GLU A 46 -9.12 -8.96 -4.56
C GLU A 46 -10.58 -8.88 -4.04
N LYS A 47 -10.77 -9.10 -2.75
CA LYS A 47 -12.11 -9.08 -2.10
C LYS A 47 -12.79 -7.71 -2.19
N ILE A 48 -12.04 -6.61 -2.10
CA ILE A 48 -12.60 -5.25 -2.23
C ILE A 48 -12.73 -4.78 -3.69
N GLY A 49 -12.35 -5.61 -4.65
CA GLY A 49 -12.58 -5.33 -6.07
C GLY A 49 -11.40 -4.77 -6.84
N ILE A 50 -10.20 -4.65 -6.24
CA ILE A 50 -9.00 -4.21 -6.97
C ILE A 50 -8.59 -5.30 -7.97
N ARG A 51 -8.26 -4.88 -9.20
CA ARG A 51 -7.89 -5.76 -10.31
C ARG A 51 -6.60 -5.28 -10.99
N LYS A 52 -6.01 -6.18 -11.77
CA LYS A 52 -4.93 -5.83 -12.69
C LYS A 52 -5.40 -4.74 -13.65
N GLY A 53 -4.57 -3.72 -13.85
CA GLY A 53 -4.84 -2.58 -14.72
C GLY A 53 -5.44 -1.37 -14.00
N ASP A 54 -5.86 -1.51 -12.74
CA ASP A 54 -6.26 -0.37 -11.92
C ASP A 54 -5.06 0.56 -11.70
N VAL A 55 -5.33 1.86 -11.55
CA VAL A 55 -4.31 2.88 -11.28
C VAL A 55 -4.55 3.44 -9.88
N ILE A 56 -3.52 3.42 -9.05
CA ILE A 56 -3.52 4.07 -7.75
C ILE A 56 -2.78 5.40 -7.88
N GLU A 57 -3.54 6.49 -7.85
CA GLU A 57 -3.03 7.86 -7.98
C GLU A 57 -2.73 8.49 -6.60
N SER A 58 -3.47 8.08 -5.58
CA SER A 58 -3.33 8.60 -4.22
C SER A 58 -3.65 7.55 -3.15
N PHE A 59 -3.09 7.74 -1.97
CA PHE A 59 -3.41 6.97 -0.78
C PHE A 59 -3.60 7.93 0.40
N ASN A 60 -4.69 7.76 1.15
CA ASN A 60 -5.04 8.64 2.28
C ASN A 60 -4.96 10.15 1.95
N GLY A 61 -5.43 10.54 0.75
CA GLY A 61 -5.43 11.92 0.28
C GLY A 61 -4.07 12.49 -0.16
N LYS A 62 -2.99 11.70 -0.13
CA LYS A 62 -1.67 12.12 -0.66
C LYS A 62 -1.39 11.41 -1.99
N HIS A 63 -0.88 12.16 -2.96
CA HIS A 63 -0.46 11.60 -4.25
C HIS A 63 0.74 10.66 -4.08
N ILE A 64 0.74 9.58 -4.85
CA ILE A 64 1.83 8.60 -4.86
C ILE A 64 2.36 8.40 -6.28
N SER A 65 3.67 8.21 -6.41
CA SER A 65 4.33 7.99 -7.70
C SER A 65 5.24 6.76 -7.70
N THR A 66 5.51 6.19 -6.52
CA THR A 66 6.39 5.04 -6.33
C THR A 66 5.83 4.06 -5.31
N THR A 67 6.21 2.79 -5.46
CA THR A 67 5.89 1.74 -4.49
C THR A 67 6.48 2.06 -3.11
N ILE A 68 7.66 2.70 -3.07
CA ILE A 68 8.32 3.09 -1.81
C ILE A 68 7.50 4.12 -1.03
N GLU A 69 6.91 5.11 -1.73
CA GLU A 69 6.02 6.09 -1.11
C GLU A 69 4.77 5.41 -0.55
N LEU A 70 4.15 4.51 -1.31
CA LEU A 70 2.99 3.74 -0.85
C LEU A 70 3.33 2.90 0.39
N GLU A 71 4.44 2.17 0.36
CA GLU A 71 4.91 1.36 1.50
C GLU A 71 5.18 2.24 2.73
N SER A 72 5.80 3.40 2.55
CA SER A 72 6.08 4.33 3.65
C SER A 72 4.79 4.83 4.30
N MET A 73 3.80 5.23 3.48
CA MET A 73 2.50 5.67 4.01
C MET A 73 1.74 4.58 4.75
N LEU A 74 1.86 3.32 4.32
CA LEU A 74 1.24 2.19 4.99
C LEU A 74 1.91 1.89 6.34
N ILE A 75 3.23 2.04 6.41
CA ILE A 75 4.00 1.91 7.65
C ILE A 75 3.60 3.02 8.63
N ASP A 76 3.53 4.27 8.16
CA ASP A 76 3.12 5.43 8.96
C ASP A 76 1.73 5.19 9.59
N LEU A 77 0.75 4.72 8.80
CA LEU A 77 -0.58 4.39 9.30
C LEU A 77 -0.54 3.29 10.38
N CYS A 78 0.30 2.27 10.20
CA CYS A 78 0.44 1.20 11.18
C CYS A 78 1.03 1.71 12.50
N TRP A 79 1.94 2.69 12.44
CA TRP A 79 2.57 3.26 13.64
C TRP A 79 1.62 4.22 14.38
N ASP A 80 0.84 5.02 13.65
CA ASP A 80 -0.17 5.92 14.22
C ASP A 80 -1.24 5.17 15.04
N HIS A 81 -1.62 3.97 14.60
CA HIS A 81 -2.56 3.10 15.33
C HIS A 81 -1.91 2.30 16.47
N PHE A 82 -0.59 2.10 16.43
CA PHE A 82 0.12 1.35 17.48
C PHE A 82 0.37 2.20 18.73
N ASP A 83 0.60 3.51 18.57
CA ASP A 83 0.88 4.41 19.70
C ASP A 83 -0.37 4.70 20.56
N GLN A 84 -1.55 4.76 19.94
CA GLN A 84 -2.81 4.96 20.67
C GLN A 84 -3.19 3.79 21.59
N ARG A 85 -2.63 2.58 21.36
CA ARG A 85 -2.85 1.45 22.26
C ARG A 85 -2.05 1.58 23.56
N LYS A 86 -0.89 2.25 23.57
CA LYS A 86 -0.06 2.37 24.79
C LYS A 86 -0.72 3.17 25.92
N LYS A 87 -1.77 3.93 25.63
CA LYS A 87 -2.57 4.63 26.65
C LYS A 87 -3.66 3.76 27.30
N LEU A 88 -3.84 2.52 26.86
CA LEU A 88 -4.88 1.59 27.37
C LEU A 88 -4.34 0.25 27.87
N ASN A 89 -3.03 0.00 27.84
CA ASN A 89 -2.41 -1.22 28.36
C ASN A 89 -1.15 -0.91 29.19
N ALA A 90 -1.29 -0.04 30.19
CA ALA A 90 -0.61 -0.30 31.44
C ALA A 90 -1.32 -1.51 32.07
N GLU A 91 -0.53 -2.54 32.42
CA GLU A 91 -0.97 -3.70 33.22
C GLU A 91 -1.80 -4.77 32.49
N LYS A 92 -1.12 -5.66 31.74
CA LYS A 92 -1.36 -7.09 31.90
C LYS A 92 -0.03 -7.83 31.89
N ASP A 93 0.41 -8.18 33.08
CA ASP A 93 1.41 -9.22 33.32
C ASP A 93 1.08 -10.46 32.51
N VAL A 94 2.04 -10.93 31.72
CA VAL A 94 2.04 -12.31 31.23
C VAL A 94 3.28 -12.96 31.82
N SER A 95 3.07 -13.68 32.92
CA SER A 95 4.04 -14.62 33.48
C SER A 95 4.07 -15.84 32.56
N VAL A 96 5.22 -16.11 31.93
CA VAL A 96 5.45 -17.37 31.23
C VAL A 96 6.03 -18.34 32.25
N SER A 97 5.25 -19.33 32.67
CA SER A 97 5.78 -20.50 33.38
C SER A 97 6.24 -21.52 32.35
N GLU A 98 7.56 -21.77 32.30
CA GLU A 98 8.12 -22.92 31.60
C GLU A 98 7.65 -24.20 32.31
N ASN A 99 6.94 -25.06 31.60
CA ASN A 99 6.69 -26.43 32.04
C ASN A 99 7.93 -27.27 31.71
N ILE A 100 8.43 -27.96 32.73
CA ILE A 100 9.58 -28.89 32.73
C ILE A 100 9.33 -30.04 31.74
#